data_AF-B6YVZ8-F1
#
_entry.id   AF-B6YVZ8-F1
#
_cell.length_a   1.000
_cell.length_b   1.000
_cell.length_c   1.000
_cell.angle_alpha   90.00
_cell.angle_beta   90.00
_cell.angle_gamma   90.00
#
_symmetry.space_group_name_H-M   'P 1'
#
loop_
_entity.id
_entity.type
_entity.pdbx_description
1 polymer ?
#
loop_
_entity_poly.entity_id
_entity_poly.type
_entity_poly.pdbx_seq_one_letter_code
_entity_poly.pdbx_strand_id
1 'polypeptide(L)'
;MLEEARKRAQKEGVEVEFIKVDATKFKREEEFDAAICLCEDAFSLIGSSDDPIEHNLAILKNIYESPKPGGKFILTVLSALSRVKGASNEDIVKGTFDPNAMTFFEEIEAPDGTKFPD
;
A
#
# COMPACT_ATOMS: atom_id res chain seq x y z
N MET A 1 5.91 -11.24 7.51
CA MET A 1 4.89 -10.33 8.09
C MET A 1 3.69 -11.08 8.69
N LEU A 2 2.87 -11.80 7.91
CA LEU A 2 1.64 -12.44 8.44
C LEU A 2 1.87 -13.45 9.58
N GLU A 3 2.96 -14.22 9.56
CA GLU A 3 3.28 -15.14 10.65
C GLU A 3 3.53 -14.41 11.97
N GLU A 4 4.29 -13.30 11.94
CA GLU A 4 4.54 -12.46 13.10
C GLU A 4 3.25 -11.78 13.60
N ALA A 5 2.38 -11.34 12.68
CA ALA A 5 1.10 -10.77 13.04
C ALA A 5 0.18 -11.80 13.75
N ARG A 6 0.16 -13.05 13.29
CA ARG A 6 -0.56 -14.16 13.96
C ARG A 6 -0.02 -14.43 15.37
N LYS A 7 1.30 -14.47 15.54
CA LYS A 7 1.94 -14.65 16.87
C LYS A 7 1.51 -13.54 17.84
N ARG A 8 1.48 -12.30 17.38
CA ARG A 8 1.02 -11.16 18.20
C ARG A 8 -0.46 -11.23 18.51
N ALA A 9 -1.32 -11.52 17.54
CA ALA A 9 -2.76 -11.68 17.77
C ALA A 9 -3.06 -12.77 18.82
N GLN A 10 -2.37 -13.91 18.74
CA GLN A 10 -2.48 -15.00 19.72
C GLN A 10 -2.04 -14.55 21.12
N LYS A 11 -0.92 -13.83 21.21
CA LYS A 11 -0.39 -13.31 22.48
C LYS A 11 -1.35 -12.32 23.15
N GLU A 12 -1.96 -11.44 22.36
CA GLU A 12 -2.89 -10.41 22.84
C GLU A 12 -4.34 -10.94 22.99
N GLY A 13 -4.61 -12.19 22.59
CA GLY A 13 -5.93 -12.81 22.72
C GLY A 13 -7.01 -12.22 21.81
N VAL A 14 -6.62 -11.63 20.67
CA VAL A 14 -7.55 -11.06 19.69
C VAL A 14 -7.77 -12.00 18.52
N GLU A 15 -9.01 -12.08 18.04
CA GLU A 15 -9.38 -12.86 16.86
C GLU A 15 -9.24 -12.00 15.60
N VAL A 16 -8.40 -12.43 14.66
CA VAL A 16 -8.12 -11.70 13.42
C VAL A 16 -7.98 -12.69 12.26
N GLU A 17 -8.70 -12.43 11.16
CA GLU A 17 -8.52 -13.13 9.90
C GLU A 17 -7.34 -12.52 9.12
N PHE A 18 -6.32 -13.33 8.82
CA PHE A 18 -5.13 -12.89 8.07
C PHE A 18 -5.14 -13.46 6.64
N ILE A 19 -5.36 -12.60 5.66
CA ILE A 19 -5.44 -12.97 4.23
C ILE A 19 -4.16 -12.54 3.51
N LYS A 20 -3.58 -13.44 2.70
CA LYS A 20 -2.47 -13.13 1.77
C LYS A 20 -3.03 -13.10 0.35
N VAL A 21 -3.11 -11.92 -0.24
CA VAL A 21 -3.70 -11.71 -1.56
C VAL A 21 -3.16 -10.42 -2.17
N ASP A 22 -3.23 -10.33 -3.49
CA ASP A 22 -3.00 -9.10 -4.25
C ASP A 22 -4.19 -8.13 -4.01
N ALA A 23 -3.90 -6.96 -3.43
CA ALA A 23 -4.92 -5.97 -3.08
C ALA A 23 -5.67 -5.42 -4.30
N THR A 24 -5.07 -5.45 -5.49
CA THR A 24 -5.74 -5.05 -6.74
C THR A 24 -6.85 -6.02 -7.15
N LYS A 25 -6.88 -7.23 -6.58
CA LYS A 25 -7.85 -8.30 -6.89
C LYS A 25 -8.69 -8.74 -5.69
N PHE A 26 -8.42 -8.21 -4.49
CA PHE A 26 -9.13 -8.60 -3.29
C PHE A 26 -10.42 -7.82 -3.12
N LYS A 27 -11.54 -8.53 -3.01
CA LYS A 27 -12.86 -7.91 -2.91
C LYS A 27 -13.76 -8.74 -2.00
N ARG A 28 -14.46 -8.07 -1.07
CA ARG A 28 -15.48 -8.66 -0.19
C ARG A 28 -16.65 -7.69 -0.08
N GLU A 29 -17.60 -7.83 -0.99
CA GLU A 29 -18.70 -6.87 -1.17
C GLU A 29 -19.57 -6.74 0.09
N GLU A 30 -19.77 -5.50 0.53
CA GLU A 30 -20.70 -5.12 1.61
C GLU A 30 -20.55 -5.91 2.93
N GLU A 31 -19.33 -6.39 3.22
CA GLU A 31 -19.13 -7.28 4.35
C GLU A 31 -18.82 -6.52 5.65
N PHE A 32 -18.17 -5.37 5.55
CA PHE A 32 -17.62 -4.66 6.70
C PHE A 32 -18.42 -3.40 7.05
N ASP A 33 -18.39 -2.97 8.31
CA ASP A 33 -18.97 -1.68 8.71
C ASP A 33 -17.98 -0.51 8.45
N ALA A 34 -16.68 -0.83 8.34
CA ALA A 34 -15.63 0.11 7.99
C ALA A 34 -14.41 -0.57 7.33
N ALA A 35 -13.63 0.23 6.59
CA ALA A 35 -12.34 -0.16 6.04
C ALA A 35 -11.25 0.82 6.49
N ILE A 36 -10.03 0.31 6.70
CA ILE A 36 -8.89 1.13 7.12
C ILE A 36 -7.64 0.69 6.35
N CYS A 37 -6.98 1.65 5.71
CA CYS A 37 -5.62 1.51 5.19
C CYS A 37 -4.66 2.26 6.12
N LEU A 38 -3.88 1.49 6.88
CA LEU A 38 -2.93 2.00 7.86
C LEU A 38 -1.51 1.94 7.33
N CYS A 39 -0.67 2.84 7.83
CA CYS A 39 0.71 3.10 7.37
C CYS A 39 0.76 3.96 6.11
N GLU A 40 1.92 4.58 5.90
CA GLU A 40 2.10 5.64 4.90
C GLU A 40 2.07 5.09 3.46
N ASP A 41 2.39 3.81 3.27
CA ASP A 41 2.56 3.15 1.96
C ASP A 41 1.61 1.97 1.69
N ALA A 42 0.69 1.64 2.60
CA ALA A 42 -0.18 0.46 2.43
C ALA A 42 -1.08 0.53 1.19
N PHE A 43 -1.32 1.74 0.68
CA PHE A 43 -2.10 2.01 -0.53
C PHE A 43 -1.23 2.31 -1.75
N SER A 44 -0.16 3.08 -1.58
CA SER A 44 0.60 3.71 -2.67
C SER A 44 1.88 2.99 -3.08
N LEU A 45 2.20 1.86 -2.45
CA LEU A 45 3.34 1.04 -2.85
C LEU A 45 3.02 0.26 -4.13
N ILE A 46 3.87 0.39 -5.13
CA ILE A 46 3.71 -0.22 -6.46
C ILE A 46 5.00 -0.93 -6.88
N GLY A 47 4.86 -1.98 -7.68
CA GLY A 47 5.99 -2.63 -8.34
C GLY A 47 6.48 -1.85 -9.55
N SER A 48 7.69 -2.16 -10.02
CA SER A 48 8.31 -1.53 -11.20
C SER A 48 7.57 -1.81 -12.52
N SER A 49 6.70 -2.81 -12.54
CA SER A 49 5.88 -3.19 -13.69
C SER A 49 4.42 -2.72 -13.61
N ASP A 50 4.02 -2.10 -12.50
CA ASP A 50 2.65 -1.61 -12.31
C ASP A 50 2.46 -0.23 -12.94
N ASP A 51 1.27 0.01 -13.50
CA ASP A 51 0.83 1.37 -13.78
C ASP A 51 0.38 2.05 -12.48
N PRO A 52 0.98 3.18 -12.06
CA PRO A 52 0.71 3.80 -10.77
C PRO A 52 -0.76 4.23 -10.57
N ILE A 53 -1.43 4.62 -11.65
CA ILE A 53 -2.81 5.11 -11.59
C ILE A 53 -3.77 3.93 -11.55
N GLU A 54 -3.61 2.97 -12.46
CA GLU A 54 -4.49 1.80 -12.55
C GLU A 54 -4.39 0.91 -11.31
N HIS A 55 -3.18 0.69 -10.78
CA HIS A 55 -2.96 -0.09 -9.55
C HIS A 55 -3.74 0.53 -8.37
N ASN A 56 -3.54 1.82 -8.15
CA ASN A 56 -4.15 2.54 -7.05
C ASN A 56 -5.67 2.65 -7.22
N LEU A 57 -6.18 2.86 -8.43
CA LEU A 57 -7.62 2.85 -8.71
C LEU A 57 -8.26 1.48 -8.47
N ALA A 58 -7.57 0.38 -8.81
CA ALA A 58 -8.06 -0.97 -8.55
C ALA A 58 -8.24 -1.20 -7.04
N ILE A 59 -7.25 -0.81 -6.23
CA ILE A 59 -7.33 -0.92 -4.77
C ILE A 59 -8.46 -0.04 -4.20
N LEU A 60 -8.59 1.22 -4.66
CA LEU A 60 -9.68 2.10 -4.18
C LEU A 60 -11.06 1.56 -4.53
N LYS A 61 -11.25 0.96 -5.71
CA LYS A 61 -12.51 0.32 -6.10
C LYS A 61 -12.85 -0.85 -5.16
N ASN A 62 -11.88 -1.72 -4.92
CA ASN A 62 -12.04 -2.85 -4.02
C ASN A 62 -12.36 -2.41 -2.58
N ILE A 63 -11.67 -1.38 -2.09
CA ILE A 63 -11.96 -0.77 -0.78
C ILE A 63 -13.37 -0.19 -0.76
N TYR A 64 -13.78 0.55 -1.79
CA TYR A 64 -15.10 1.18 -1.86
C TYR A 64 -16.23 0.15 -1.78
N GLU A 65 -16.06 -1.00 -2.44
CA GLU A 65 -17.05 -2.07 -2.45
C GLU A 65 -17.07 -2.89 -1.15
N SER A 66 -16.06 -2.77 -0.29
CA SER A 66 -15.92 -3.63 0.89
C SER A 66 -16.84 -3.28 2.07
N PRO A 67 -17.01 -1.98 2.44
CA PRO A 67 -17.98 -1.58 3.43
C PRO A 67 -19.42 -1.64 2.93
N LYS A 68 -20.36 -1.89 3.84
CA LYS A 68 -21.80 -1.72 3.61
C LYS A 68 -22.14 -0.27 3.23
N PRO A 69 -23.27 -0.01 2.56
CA PRO A 69 -23.76 1.35 2.34
C PRO A 69 -23.77 2.20 3.62
N GLY A 70 -23.07 3.34 3.60
CA GLY A 70 -22.91 4.22 4.76
C GLY A 70 -21.74 3.91 5.69
N GLY A 71 -20.99 2.83 5.41
CA GLY A 71 -19.77 2.45 6.10
C GLY A 71 -18.67 3.51 6.02
N LYS A 72 -17.68 3.41 6.92
CA LYS A 72 -16.61 4.40 7.04
C LYS A 72 -15.31 3.92 6.41
N PHE A 73 -14.56 4.84 5.85
CA PHE A 73 -13.22 4.57 5.31
C PHE A 73 -12.23 5.58 5.88
N ILE A 74 -11.09 5.08 6.35
CA ILE A 74 -9.94 5.88 6.79
C ILE A 74 -8.70 5.42 6.03
N LEU A 75 -7.95 6.37 5.48
CA LEU A 75 -6.69 6.14 4.77
C LEU A 75 -5.61 7.07 5.33
N THR A 76 -4.44 6.50 5.63
CA THR A 76 -3.20 7.25 5.76
C THR A 76 -2.36 7.05 4.50
N VAL A 77 -1.73 8.12 4.01
CA VAL A 77 -0.85 8.08 2.83
C VAL A 77 0.22 9.15 2.91
N LEU A 78 1.37 8.92 2.28
CA LEU A 78 2.40 9.93 2.11
C LEU A 78 1.90 11.18 1.35
N SER A 79 2.33 12.34 1.81
CA SER A 79 2.11 13.59 1.09
C SER A 79 3.13 13.73 -0.04
N ALA A 80 2.65 13.72 -1.28
CA ALA A 80 3.50 13.92 -2.45
C ALA A 80 4.23 15.28 -2.41
N LEU A 81 3.56 16.34 -1.93
CA LEU A 81 4.17 17.65 -1.74
C LEU A 81 5.32 17.64 -0.73
N SER A 82 5.22 16.83 0.33
CA SER A 82 6.30 16.69 1.30
C SER A 82 7.54 16.07 0.67
N ARG A 83 7.37 15.12 -0.25
CA ARG A 83 8.47 14.47 -0.97
C ARG A 83 9.09 15.37 -2.03
N VAL A 84 8.25 16.08 -2.80
CA VAL A 84 8.72 17.02 -3.83
C VAL A 84 9.60 18.13 -3.25
N LYS A 85 9.39 18.57 -2.01
CA LYS A 85 10.26 19.58 -1.37
C LYS A 85 11.74 19.18 -1.30
N GLY A 86 12.02 17.87 -1.25
CA GLY A 86 13.38 17.33 -1.24
C GLY A 86 13.88 16.87 -2.61
N ALA A 87 13.04 16.92 -3.64
CA ALA A 87 13.37 16.43 -4.97
C ALA A 87 14.19 17.47 -5.76
N SER A 88 15.11 16.98 -6.57
CA SER A 88 15.98 17.76 -7.45
C SER A 88 15.75 17.39 -8.92
N ASN A 89 16.22 18.24 -9.83
CA ASN A 89 16.26 17.90 -11.25
C ASN A 89 17.12 16.67 -11.52
N GLU A 90 18.11 16.39 -10.68
CA GLU A 90 18.98 15.22 -10.82
C GLU A 90 18.23 13.93 -10.55
N ASP A 91 17.27 13.94 -9.61
CA ASP A 91 16.40 12.79 -9.31
C ASP A 91 15.46 12.46 -10.48
N ILE A 92 15.02 13.49 -11.21
CA ILE A 92 14.24 13.33 -12.43
C ILE A 92 15.10 12.71 -13.53
N VAL A 93 16.32 13.22 -13.74
CA VAL A 93 17.24 12.69 -14.76
C VAL A 93 17.65 11.24 -14.48
N LYS A 94 17.80 10.88 -13.20
CA LYS A 94 18.12 9.50 -12.77
C LYS A 94 16.91 8.56 -12.78
N GLY A 95 15.69 9.06 -12.96
CA GLY A 95 14.46 8.28 -12.88
C GLY A 95 14.07 7.89 -11.44
N THR A 96 14.70 8.49 -10.43
CA THR A 96 14.35 8.30 -9.01
C THR A 96 13.03 9.00 -8.67
N PHE A 97 12.66 10.04 -9.41
CA PHE A 97 11.37 10.72 -9.29
C PHE A 97 10.75 10.96 -10.67
N ASP A 98 9.53 10.46 -10.89
CA ASP A 98 8.72 10.81 -12.07
C ASP A 98 7.67 11.87 -11.67
N PRO A 99 7.82 13.13 -12.12
CA PRO A 99 6.87 14.20 -11.79
C PRO A 99 5.52 14.06 -12.49
N ASN A 100 5.40 13.27 -13.57
CA ASN A 100 4.12 13.07 -14.25
C ASN A 100 3.23 12.08 -13.50
N ALA A 101 3.83 11.00 -13.01
CA ALA A 101 3.15 9.98 -12.23
C ALA A 101 3.17 10.25 -10.72
N MET A 102 3.97 11.22 -10.26
CA MET A 102 4.23 11.51 -8.85
C MET A 102 4.77 10.30 -8.07
N THR A 103 5.58 9.49 -8.73
CA THR A 103 6.18 8.27 -8.16
C THR A 103 7.65 8.49 -7.84
N PHE A 104 8.15 7.81 -6.81
CA PHE A 104 9.57 7.77 -6.54
C PHE A 104 10.02 6.32 -6.41
N PHE A 105 11.20 6.05 -6.94
CA PHE A 105 11.84 4.75 -6.86
C PHE A 105 12.77 4.69 -5.66
N GLU A 106 12.63 3.64 -4.86
CA GLU A 106 13.49 3.39 -3.69
C GLU A 106 14.01 1.95 -3.76
N GLU A 107 15.33 1.80 -3.77
CA GLU A 107 15.97 0.50 -3.64
C GLU A 107 16.30 0.26 -2.16
N ILE A 108 15.75 -0.81 -1.60
CA ILE A 108 15.95 -1.18 -0.20
C ILE A 108 16.67 -2.53 -0.16
N GLU A 109 17.82 -2.57 0.50
CA GLU A 109 18.53 -3.82 0.79
C GLU A 109 17.96 -4.43 2.08
N ALA A 110 17.64 -5.73 2.04
CA ALA A 110 17.21 -6.42 3.25
C ALA A 110 18.34 -6.43 4.28
N PRO A 111 18.06 -6.32 5.60
CA PRO A 111 19.09 -6.30 6.63
C PRO A 111 20.03 -7.54 6.63
N ASP A 112 19.57 -8.65 6.06
CA ASP A 112 20.32 -9.89 5.90
C ASP A 112 20.90 -10.10 4.49
N GLY A 113 20.80 -9.09 3.61
CA GLY A 113 21.25 -9.14 2.22
C GLY A 113 20.36 -9.98 1.30
N THR A 114 19.20 -10.45 1.77
CA THR A 114 18.25 -11.21 0.95
C THR A 114 17.74 -10.35 -0.20
N LYS A 115 17.84 -10.88 -1.42
CA LYS A 115 17.21 -10.29 -2.61
C LYS A 115 15.84 -10.92 -2.81
N PHE A 116 14.82 -10.09 -2.95
CA PHE A 116 13.50 -10.56 -3.39
C PHE A 116 13.50 -10.65 -4.92
N PRO A 117 12.93 -11.72 -5.50
CA PRO A 117 12.77 -11.80 -6.95
C PRO A 117 11.86 -10.67 -7.45
N ASP A 118 12.22 -10.10 -8.60
CA ASP A 118 11.43 -9.13 -9.34
C ASP A 118 10.05 -9.69 -9.75
#